data_AF-A0A933QFC7-F1
#
_entry.id   AF-A0A933QFC7-F1
#
_cell.length_a   1.000
_cell.length_b   1.000
_cell.length_c   1.000
_cell.angle_alpha   90.00
_cell.angle_beta   90.00
_cell.angle_gamma   90.00
#
_symmetry.space_group_name_H-M   'P 1'
#
loop_
_entity.id
_entity.type
_entity.pdbx_description
1 polymer ?
#
loop_
_entity_poly.entity_id
_entity_poly.type
_entity_poly.pdbx_seq_one_letter_code
_entity_poly.pdbx_strand_id
1 'polypeptide(L)'
;MKEIKALIRQDRIADVLEALRDSGLCNCAGNSACHNITASRVQHPFAGTDTAQQHYAMDLAEPVVIEYKLELLCSDDLVDTLVDVIAKAAHTGQPEPGWILVGAIERAIKIS
;
A
#
# COMPACT_ATOMS: atom_id res chain seq x y z
N MET A 1 11.04 8.25 -12.22
CA MET A 1 9.92 7.33 -11.94
C MET A 1 10.12 6.75 -10.56
N LYS A 2 9.05 6.59 -9.78
CA LYS A 2 9.09 5.97 -8.46
C LYS A 2 8.18 4.77 -8.38
N GLU A 3 8.49 3.92 -7.42
CA GLU A 3 7.60 2.92 -6.87
C GLU A 3 7.13 3.39 -5.49
N ILE A 4 5.82 3.34 -5.27
CA ILE A 4 5.23 3.51 -3.94
C ILE A 4 4.81 2.13 -3.45
N LYS A 5 5.25 1.78 -2.25
CA LYS A 5 4.90 0.56 -1.54
C LYS A 5 4.28 0.91 -0.21
N ALA A 6 3.01 0.59 -0.03
CA ALA A 6 2.29 0.86 1.20
C ALA A 6 1.89 -0.45 1.88
N LEU A 7 2.26 -0.60 3.14
CA LEU A 7 1.77 -1.61 4.05
C LEU A 7 0.56 -1.01 4.76
N ILE A 8 -0.63 -1.56 4.48
CA ILE A 8 -1.92 -0.99 4.87
C ILE A 8 -2.69 -2.02 5.66
N ARG A 9 -3.38 -1.57 6.70
CA ARG A 9 -4.26 -2.40 7.51
C ARG A 9 -5.37 -3.04 6.67
N GLN A 10 -5.71 -4.30 6.99
CA GLN A 10 -6.66 -5.09 6.21
C GLN A 10 -8.04 -4.41 6.06
N ASP A 11 -8.49 -3.66 7.06
CA ASP A 11 -9.76 -2.93 7.05
C ASP A 11 -9.72 -1.63 6.22
N ARG A 12 -8.54 -1.17 5.79
CA ARG A 12 -8.36 0.09 5.05
C ARG A 12 -8.00 -0.05 3.58
N ILE A 13 -7.60 -1.25 3.13
CA ILE A 13 -7.19 -1.44 1.74
C ILE A 13 -8.29 -1.08 0.73
N ALA A 14 -9.56 -1.36 1.06
CA ALA A 14 -10.69 -1.00 0.20
C ALA A 14 -10.82 0.52 0.05
N ASP A 15 -10.78 1.26 1.17
CA ASP A 15 -10.83 2.73 1.21
C ASP A 15 -9.67 3.34 0.41
N VAL A 16 -8.46 2.79 0.52
CA VAL A 16 -7.28 3.26 -0.22
C VAL A 16 -7.42 3.02 -1.73
N LEU A 17 -7.90 1.84 -2.14
CA LEU A 17 -8.13 1.53 -3.55
C LEU A 17 -9.20 2.43 -4.17
N GLU A 18 -10.26 2.74 -3.41
CA GLU A 18 -11.30 3.68 -3.82
C GLU A 18 -10.74 5.10 -3.94
N ALA A 19 -10.03 5.60 -2.94
CA ALA A 19 -9.43 6.94 -2.96
C ALA A 19 -8.44 7.14 -4.13
N LEU A 20 -7.65 6.11 -4.46
CA LEU A 20 -6.76 6.14 -5.63
C LEU A 20 -7.55 6.21 -6.94
N ARG A 21 -8.65 5.46 -7.05
CA ARG A 21 -9.55 5.51 -8.21
C ARG A 21 -10.17 6.90 -8.37
N ASP A 22 -10.70 7.45 -7.28
CA ASP A 22 -11.42 8.71 -7.26
C ASP A 22 -10.50 9.93 -7.43
N SER A 23 -9.20 9.78 -7.14
CA SER A 23 -8.19 10.80 -7.42
C SER A 23 -8.08 11.13 -8.93
N GLY A 24 -8.50 10.21 -9.81
CA GLY A 24 -8.36 10.35 -11.26
C GLY A 24 -6.91 10.27 -11.77
N LEU A 25 -5.91 10.18 -10.87
CA LEU A 25 -4.48 10.05 -11.19
C LEU A 25 -4.11 8.63 -11.67
N CYS A 26 -4.96 7.67 -11.32
CA CYS A 26 -4.74 6.24 -11.40
C CYS A 26 -5.87 5.53 -12.17
N ASN A 27 -6.16 5.96 -13.41
CA ASN A 27 -7.21 5.32 -14.20
C ASN A 27 -6.68 4.11 -15.00
N CYS A 28 -7.33 2.95 -14.89
CA CYS A 28 -6.93 1.74 -15.62
C CYS A 28 -7.08 1.83 -17.16
N ALA A 29 -7.65 2.92 -17.70
CA ALA A 29 -8.11 3.01 -19.08
C ALA A 29 -7.44 4.10 -19.95
N GLY A 30 -6.30 4.69 -19.54
CA GLY A 30 -5.63 5.75 -20.31
C GLY A 30 -4.12 5.86 -20.09
N ASN A 31 -3.51 6.94 -20.59
CA ASN A 31 -2.13 7.37 -20.27
C ASN A 31 -2.02 7.85 -18.81
N SER A 32 -2.50 7.04 -17.87
CA SER A 32 -2.53 7.38 -16.46
C SER A 32 -1.13 7.48 -15.92
N ALA A 33 -0.87 8.54 -15.17
CA ALA A 33 0.44 8.81 -14.63
C ALA A 33 0.83 7.87 -13.46
N CYS A 34 -0.07 6.95 -13.11
CA CYS A 34 0.15 5.84 -12.21
C CYS A 34 -0.18 4.49 -12.90
N HIS A 35 0.67 3.49 -12.69
CA HIS A 35 0.64 2.19 -13.37
C HIS A 35 0.90 1.04 -12.40
N ASN A 36 0.53 -0.18 -12.83
CA ASN A 36 0.85 -1.43 -12.12
C ASN A 36 0.40 -1.44 -10.65
N ILE A 37 -0.82 -0.96 -10.38
CA ILE A 37 -1.41 -1.03 -9.04
C ILE A 37 -1.68 -2.49 -8.72
N THR A 38 -1.00 -3.00 -7.71
CA THR A 38 -1.14 -4.37 -7.24
C THR A 38 -1.32 -4.37 -5.73
N ALA A 39 -2.16 -5.27 -5.23
CA ALA A 39 -2.38 -5.45 -3.81
C ALA A 39 -2.20 -6.93 -3.47
N SER A 40 -1.37 -7.22 -2.48
CA SER A 40 -1.10 -8.57 -2.00
C SER A 40 -1.26 -8.63 -0.50
N ARG A 41 -1.92 -9.68 -0.01
CA ARG A 41 -2.02 -9.92 1.43
C ARG A 41 -0.66 -10.37 1.95
N VAL A 42 -0.17 -9.72 3.00
CA VAL A 42 1.11 -10.01 3.63
C VAL A 42 0.92 -10.20 5.13
N GLN A 43 1.92 -10.81 5.76
CA GLN A 43 1.99 -10.99 7.20
C GLN A 43 3.35 -10.50 7.68
N HIS A 44 3.38 -9.85 8.83
CA HIS A 44 4.64 -9.52 9.49
C HIS A 44 4.56 -9.90 10.97
N PRO A 45 5.69 -10.20 11.61
CA PRO A 45 5.74 -10.48 13.04
C PRO A 45 5.10 -9.34 13.85
N PHE A 46 4.26 -9.70 14.81
CA PHE A 46 3.63 -8.75 15.71
C PHE A 46 4.66 -8.25 16.73
N ALA A 47 4.95 -6.96 16.69
CA ALA A 47 5.87 -6.29 17.62
C ALA A 47 5.15 -5.28 18.55
N GLY A 48 3.84 -5.11 18.38
CA GLY A 48 3.04 -4.09 19.05
C GLY A 48 2.45 -4.54 20.38
N THR A 49 1.67 -3.64 21.00
CA THR A 49 0.92 -3.92 22.24
C THR A 49 -0.58 -4.16 22.01
N ASP A 50 -1.09 -3.89 20.81
CA ASP A 50 -2.50 -4.10 20.47
C ASP A 50 -2.78 -5.54 20.05
N THR A 51 -3.09 -6.38 21.04
CA THR A 51 -3.37 -7.81 20.84
C THR A 51 -4.65 -8.08 20.06
N ALA A 52 -5.53 -7.09 19.85
CA ALA A 52 -6.80 -7.30 19.12
C ALA A 52 -6.59 -7.70 17.65
N GLN A 53 -5.41 -7.41 17.11
CA GLN A 53 -5.05 -7.62 15.71
C GLN A 53 -4.09 -8.80 15.53
N GLN A 54 -3.74 -9.47 16.63
CA GLN A 54 -2.79 -10.55 16.63
C GLN A 54 -3.45 -11.83 16.09
N HIS A 55 -2.81 -12.42 15.09
CA HIS A 55 -3.13 -13.75 14.61
C HIS A 55 -1.94 -14.66 14.86
N TYR A 56 -2.15 -15.94 15.19
CA TYR A 56 -1.05 -16.88 15.29
C TYR A 56 -0.85 -17.58 13.95
N ALA A 57 0.29 -17.38 13.30
CA ALA A 57 0.67 -18.05 12.06
C ALA A 57 1.35 -19.37 12.40
N MET A 58 0.72 -20.50 12.05
CA MET A 58 1.23 -21.84 12.38
C MET A 58 2.51 -22.18 11.61
N ASP A 59 2.60 -21.73 10.36
CA ASP A 59 3.73 -21.87 9.45
C ASP A 59 4.96 -21.07 9.89
N LEU A 60 4.74 -19.89 10.51
CA LEU A 60 5.80 -19.06 11.07
C LEU A 60 6.08 -19.36 12.54
N ALA A 61 5.20 -20.10 13.21
CA ALA A 61 5.21 -20.34 14.65
C ALA A 61 5.31 -19.04 15.48
N GLU A 62 4.74 -17.94 14.97
CA GLU A 62 4.82 -16.61 15.56
C GLU A 62 3.47 -15.87 15.54
N PRO A 63 3.23 -14.95 16.49
CA PRO A 63 2.16 -13.98 16.37
C PRO A 63 2.48 -13.01 15.22
N VAL A 64 1.49 -12.80 14.36
CA VAL A 64 1.58 -11.95 13.18
C VAL A 64 0.43 -10.97 13.11
N VAL A 65 0.64 -9.89 12.36
CA VAL A 65 -0.41 -8.99 11.88
C VAL A 65 -0.60 -9.22 10.40
N ILE A 66 -1.85 -9.19 9.96
CA ILE A 66 -2.21 -9.26 8.55
C ILE A 66 -2.37 -7.85 8.00
N GLU A 67 -1.67 -7.59 6.91
CA GLU A 67 -1.73 -6.33 6.17
C GLU A 67 -1.89 -6.60 4.67
N TYR A 68 -2.14 -5.53 3.92
CA TYR A 68 -2.06 -5.52 2.48
C TYR A 68 -0.86 -4.69 2.06
N LYS A 69 0.01 -5.28 1.25
CA LYS A 69 1.05 -4.57 0.53
C LYS A 69 0.47 -4.10 -0.79
N LEU A 70 0.26 -2.78 -0.90
CA LEU A 70 -0.08 -2.06 -2.12
C LEU A 70 1.21 -1.60 -2.80
N GLU A 71 1.37 -1.90 -4.08
CA GLU A 71 2.50 -1.46 -4.89
C GLU A 71 1.98 -0.76 -6.15
N LEU A 72 2.55 0.40 -6.49
CA LEU A 72 2.24 1.12 -7.73
C LEU A 72 3.46 1.89 -8.24
N LEU A 73 3.50 2.12 -9.55
CA LEU A 73 4.50 2.94 -10.22
C LEU A 73 3.91 4.31 -10.55
N CYS A 74 4.68 5.38 -10.40
CA CYS A 74 4.27 6.74 -10.75
C CYS A 74 5.41 7.61 -11.26
N SER A 75 5.07 8.72 -11.91
CA SER A 75 6.02 9.78 -12.24
C SER A 75 6.48 10.54 -10.99
N ASP A 76 7.66 11.16 -11.06
CA ASP A 76 8.30 11.75 -9.88
C ASP A 76 7.51 12.95 -9.31
N ASP A 77 6.76 13.65 -10.16
CA ASP A 77 5.90 14.78 -9.81
C ASP A 77 4.61 14.40 -9.07
N LEU A 78 4.20 13.13 -9.14
CA LEU A 78 2.98 12.64 -8.48
C LEU A 78 3.20 11.96 -7.14
N VAL A 79 4.46 11.72 -6.77
CA VAL A 79 4.83 10.95 -5.57
C VAL A 79 4.15 11.52 -4.34
N ASP A 80 4.35 12.80 -4.06
CA ASP A 80 3.83 13.42 -2.84
C ASP A 80 2.29 13.42 -2.82
N THR A 81 1.67 13.66 -3.98
CA THR A 81 0.20 13.64 -4.10
C THR A 81 -0.37 12.25 -3.83
N LEU A 82 0.25 11.20 -4.38
CA LEU A 82 -0.19 9.82 -4.19
C LEU A 82 0.08 9.33 -2.76
N VAL A 83 1.23 9.69 -2.18
CA VAL A 83 1.55 9.41 -0.78
C VAL A 83 0.49 10.05 0.13
N ASP A 84 0.10 11.30 -0.12
CA ASP A 84 -0.93 12.00 0.65
C ASP A 84 -2.30 11.32 0.54
N VAL A 85 -2.70 10.90 -0.65
CA VAL A 85 -3.97 10.18 -0.86
C VAL A 85 -3.98 8.87 -0.09
N ILE A 86 -2.90 8.07 -0.21
CA ILE A 86 -2.76 6.79 0.48
C ILE A 86 -2.73 7.00 1.99
N ALA A 87 -1.94 7.95 2.49
CA ALA A 87 -1.80 8.20 3.93
C ALA A 87 -3.12 8.63 4.56
N LYS A 88 -3.89 9.50 3.90
CA LYS A 88 -5.21 9.95 4.39
C LYS A 88 -6.23 8.81 4.43
N ALA A 89 -6.30 8.00 3.38
CA ALA A 89 -7.25 6.89 3.30
C ALA A 89 -6.86 5.69 4.20
N ALA A 90 -5.56 5.45 4.40
CA ALA A 90 -5.05 4.39 5.27
C ALA A 90 -5.11 4.73 6.76
N HIS A 91 -5.39 5.99 7.12
CA HIS A 91 -5.36 6.44 8.50
C HIS A 91 -6.47 5.78 9.34
N THR A 92 -6.08 5.02 10.36
CA THR A 92 -7.01 4.31 11.26
C THR A 92 -7.30 5.07 12.55
N GLY A 93 -6.49 6.08 12.91
CA GLY A 93 -6.49 6.70 14.24
C GLY A 93 -5.95 5.79 15.35
N GLN A 94 -5.45 4.60 15.00
CA GLN A 94 -4.87 3.62 15.93
C GLN A 94 -3.33 3.68 15.88
N PRO A 95 -2.63 3.22 16.94
CA PRO A 95 -1.19 3.03 16.87
C PRO A 95 -0.81 2.07 15.74
N GLU A 96 0.33 2.33 15.10
CA GLU A 96 0.92 1.51 14.03
C GLU A 96 -0.01 1.29 12.81
N PRO A 97 -0.36 2.35 12.05
CA PRO A 97 -1.28 2.25 10.91
C PRO A 97 -0.66 1.62 9.65
N GLY A 98 0.62 1.24 9.70
CA GLY A 98 1.39 0.73 8.57
C GLY A 98 2.48 1.71 8.10
N TRP A 99 3.03 1.47 6.91
CA TRP A 99 4.18 2.21 6.36
C TRP A 99 4.00 2.52 4.89
N ILE A 100 4.51 3.66 4.44
CA ILE A 100 4.64 3.98 3.01
C ILE A 100 6.12 4.15 2.70
N LEU A 101 6.61 3.41 1.71
CA LEU A 101 7.98 3.45 1.23
C LEU A 101 7.98 3.96 -0.22
N VAL A 102 8.96 4.80 -0.55
CA VAL A 102 9.15 5.32 -1.90
C VAL A 102 10.52 4.89 -2.41
N GLY A 103 10.54 4.14 -3.51
CA GLY A 103 11.73 3.66 -4.18
C GLY A 103 11.96 4.38 -5.51
N ALA A 104 13.23 4.60 -5.89
CA ALA A 104 13.56 5.03 -7.23
C ALA A 104 13.52 3.83 -8.19
N ILE A 105 12.87 4.01 -9.35
CA ILE A 105 12.85 3.00 -10.41
C ILE A 105 13.75 3.47 -11.54
N GLU A 106 14.85 2.74 -11.75
CA GLU A 106 15.80 3.03 -12.83
C GLU A 106 15.22 2.70 -14.20
N ARG A 107 14.44 1.61 -14.30
CA ARG A 107 13.85 1.16 -15.56
C ARG A 107 12.55 0.38 -15.32
N ALA A 108 11.52 0.72 -16.09
CA ALA A 108 10.28 -0.05 -16.19
C ALA A 108 10.08 -0.49 -17.64
N ILE A 109 9.81 -1.77 -17.86
CA ILE A 109 9.57 -2.36 -19.19
C ILE A 109 8.18 -2.98 -19.19
N LYS A 110 7.31 -2.48 -20.07
CA LYS A 110 6.01 -3.10 -20.31
C LYS A 110 6.21 -4.36 -21.15
N ILE A 111 5.76 -5.50 -20.66
CA ILE A 111 5.71 -6.74 -21.43
C ILE A 111 4.45 -6.67 -22.33
N SER A 112 4.63 -6.95 -23.62
CA SER A 112 3.59 -6.99 -24.65
C SER A 112 3.46 -8.38 -25.22
#